data_AF-A0A2P7THW2-F1
#
_entry.id   AF-A0A2P7THW2-F1
#
_cell.length_a   1.000
_cell.length_b   1.000
_cell.length_c   1.000
_cell.angle_alpha   90.00
_cell.angle_beta   90.00
_cell.angle_gamma   90.00
#
_symmetry.space_group_name_H-M   'P 1'
#
loop_
_entity.id
_entity.type
_entity.pdbx_description
1 polymer ?
#
loop_
_entity_poly.entity_id
_entity_poly.type
_entity_poly.pdbx_seq_one_letter_code
_entity_poly.pdbx_strand_id
1 'polypeptide(L)' 'MFLRNNKNRSGTTGVIVVDKSGGKFRELIAIGASAEVKRITETENQTANRWRNAYKNDAAHRAIKVNRSTVR' A
#
# COMPACT_ATOMS: atom_id res chain seq x y z
N MET A 1 1.24 -4.95 -6.49
CA MET A 1 0.52 -4.65 -5.24
C MET A 1 -0.30 -3.39 -5.41
N PHE A 2 -1.57 -3.37 -5.00
CA PHE A 2 -2.46 -2.21 -5.08
C PHE A 2 -3.53 -2.26 -3.96
N LEU A 3 -4.19 -1.13 -3.68
CA LEU A 3 -5.32 -1.06 -2.75
C LEU A 3 -6.62 -1.46 -3.45
N ARG A 4 -7.45 -2.23 -2.77
CA ARG A 4 -8.77 -2.65 -3.25
C ARG A 4 -9.79 -2.49 -2.13
N ASN A 5 -11.01 -2.12 -2.52
CA ASN A 5 -12.15 -2.10 -1.61
C ASN A 5 -12.88 -3.44 -1.62
N ASN A 6 -13.13 -3.97 -0.42
CA ASN A 6 -13.86 -5.20 -0.18
C ASN A 6 -15.16 -4.90 0.57
N LYS A 7 -16.32 -5.24 -0.02
CA LYS A 7 -17.62 -5.04 0.65
C LYS A 7 -17.89 -6.20 1.60
N ASN A 8 -18.06 -5.90 2.88
CA ASN A 8 -18.35 -6.89 3.91
C ASN A 8 -19.87 -7.14 4.00
N ARG A 9 -20.25 -8.35 4.41
CA ARG A 9 -21.65 -8.73 4.64
C ARG A 9 -22.33 -7.87 5.73
N SER A 10 -21.55 -7.24 6.60
CA SER A 10 -22.01 -6.31 7.64
C SER A 10 -22.41 -4.91 7.12
N GLY A 11 -22.25 -4.62 5.82
CA GLY A 11 -22.55 -3.31 5.24
C GLY A 11 -21.38 -2.31 5.28
N THR A 12 -20.26 -2.66 5.90
CA THR A 12 -19.01 -1.87 5.83
C THR A 12 -18.19 -2.19 4.59
N THR A 13 -17.36 -1.26 4.14
CA THR A 13 -16.32 -1.51 3.13
C THR A 13 -14.95 -1.52 3.80
N GLY A 14 -14.19 -2.59 3.58
CA GLY A 14 -12.81 -2.74 3.98
C GLY A 14 -11.83 -2.27 2.91
N VAL A 15 -10.74 -1.62 3.34
CA VAL A 15 -9.58 -1.31 2.49
C VAL A 15 -8.57 -2.43 2.66
N ILE A 16 -8.29 -3.16 1.58
CA ILE A 16 -7.38 -4.29 1.55
C ILE A 16 -6.24 -4.05 0.58
N VAL A 17 -5.16 -4.75 0.84
CA VAL A 17 -3.95 -4.71 0.03
C VAL A 17 -3.87 -6.00 -0.76
N VAL A 18 -3.74 -5.88 -2.08
CA VAL A 18 -3.73 -7.01 -2.98
C VAL A 18 -2.41 -7.05 -3.73
N ASP A 19 -1.72 -8.18 -3.66
CA ASP A 19 -0.64 -8.51 -4.56
C ASP A 19 -1.18 -9.13 -5.85
N LYS A 20 -0.54 -8.78 -6.97
CA LYS A 20 -0.85 -9.32 -8.30
C LYS A 20 0.44 -9.82 -8.92
N SER A 21 1.10 -10.74 -8.25
CA SER A 21 2.28 -11.43 -8.74
C SER A 21 1.87 -12.76 -9.36
N GLY A 22 2.54 -13.17 -10.45
CA GLY A 22 2.29 -14.45 -11.11
C GLY A 22 0.87 -14.64 -11.67
N GLY A 23 0.18 -13.57 -12.05
CA GLY A 23 -1.16 -13.61 -12.63
C GLY A 23 -2.30 -13.89 -11.64
N LYS A 24 -1.99 -14.12 -10.34
CA LYS A 24 -2.98 -14.38 -9.29
C LYS A 24 -3.13 -13.17 -8.38
N PHE A 25 -4.35 -12.91 -7.94
CA PHE A 25 -4.62 -11.93 -6.89
C PHE A 25 -4.48 -12.60 -5.53
N ARG A 26 -3.69 -12.01 -4.64
CA ARG A 26 -3.53 -12.46 -3.26
C ARG A 26 -3.73 -11.29 -2.32
N GLU A 27 -4.68 -11.42 -1.41
CA GLU A 27 -4.82 -10.45 -0.31
C GLU A 27 -3.63 -10.59 0.64
N LEU A 28 -2.96 -9.48 0.92
CA LEU A 28 -1.81 -9.44 1.81
C LEU A 28 -2.21 -9.00 3.22
N ILE A 29 -3.00 -7.94 3.32
CA ILE A 29 -3.40 -7.34 4.60
C ILE A 29 -4.68 -6.53 4.45
N ALA A 30 -5.52 -6.54 5.49
CA ALA A 30 -6.65 -5.63 5.65
C ALA A 30 -6.23 -4.45 6.53
N ILE A 31 -6.43 -3.23 6.05
CA ILE A 31 -5.98 -2.00 6.71
C ILE A 31 -7.04 -1.46 7.68
N GLY A 32 -8.32 -1.59 7.32
CA GLY A 32 -9.45 -1.09 8.10
C GLY A 32 -10.76 -1.26 7.34
N ALA A 33 -11.88 -1.00 8.01
CA ALA A 33 -13.22 -1.02 7.41
C ALA A 33 -14.12 0.07 7.99
N SER A 34 -15.02 0.61 7.17
CA SER A 34 -15.98 1.63 7.58
C SER A 34 -17.26 1.55 6.74
N ALA A 35 -18.38 2.01 7.30
CA ALA A 35 -19.61 2.23 6.53
C ALA A 35 -19.62 3.62 5.85
N GLU A 36 -18.76 4.54 6.29
CA GLU A 36 -18.71 5.92 5.79
C GLU A 36 -17.68 6.05 4.65
N VAL A 37 -18.14 6.56 3.50
CA VAL A 37 -17.30 6.78 2.29
C VAL A 37 -16.09 7.65 2.59
N LYS A 38 -16.27 8.74 3.34
CA LYS A 38 -15.19 9.66 3.70
C LYS A 38 -14.04 8.95 4.44
N ARG A 39 -14.37 8.14 5.46
CA ARG A 39 -13.39 7.35 6.22
C ARG A 39 -12.65 6.35 5.33
N ILE A 40 -13.35 5.74 4.37
CA ILE A 40 -12.74 4.80 3.41
C ILE A 40 -11.69 5.54 2.58
N THR A 41 -12.06 6.68 1.97
CA THR A 41 -11.14 7.50 1.17
C THR A 41 -9.95 8.02 1.99
N GLU A 42 -10.17 8.45 3.23
CA GLU A 42 -9.08 8.85 4.12
C GLU A 42 -8.11 7.70 4.40
N THR A 43 -8.64 6.49 4.66
CA THR A 43 -7.84 5.29 4.90
C THR A 43 -7.01 4.90 3.67
N GLU A 44 -7.61 4.95 2.48
CA GLU A 44 -6.92 4.70 1.21
C GLU A 44 -5.76 5.68 1.02
N ASN A 45 -6.03 6.99 1.17
CA ASN A 45 -5.06 8.05 0.96
C ASN A 45 -3.88 7.95 1.95
N GLN A 46 -4.18 7.72 3.24
CA GLN A 46 -3.14 7.54 4.26
C GLN A 46 -2.25 6.34 3.95
N THR A 47 -2.84 5.22 3.55
CA THR A 47 -2.10 4.00 3.22
C THR A 47 -1.23 4.18 1.98
N ALA A 48 -1.79 4.77 0.92
CA ALA A 48 -1.06 5.07 -0.30
C ALA A 48 0.11 6.02 -0.05
N ASN A 49 -0.10 7.07 0.75
CA ASN A 49 0.96 8.02 1.11
C ASN A 49 2.07 7.35 1.91
N ARG A 50 1.73 6.47 2.86
CA ARG A 50 2.71 5.74 3.66
C ARG A 50 3.63 4.88 2.78
N TRP A 51 3.07 4.15 1.81
CA TRP A 51 3.88 3.36 0.89
C TRP A 51 4.68 4.20 -0.10
N ARG A 52 4.10 5.29 -0.61
CA ARG A 52 4.83 6.22 -1.48
C ARG A 52 6.08 6.75 -0.76
N ASN A 53 5.95 7.12 0.51
CA ASN A 53 7.06 7.61 1.31
C ASN A 53 8.09 6.52 1.61
N ALA A 54 7.63 5.30 1.96
CA ALA A 54 8.53 4.16 2.17
C ALA A 54 9.34 3.83 0.90
N TYR A 55 8.71 3.84 -0.27
CA TYR A 55 9.37 3.60 -1.55
C TYR A 55 10.41 4.69 -1.87
N LYS A 56 10.07 5.97 -1.66
CA LYS A 56 11.02 7.08 -1.84
C LYS A 56 12.24 6.94 -0.94
N ASN A 57 12.04 6.58 0.32
CA ASN A 57 13.13 6.40 1.28
C ASN A 57 14.02 5.20 0.91
N ASP A 58 13.42 4.08 0.49
CA ASP A 58 14.19 2.91 0.02
C ASP A 58 14.99 3.23 -1.25
N ALA A 59 14.38 3.93 -2.22
CA ALA A 59 15.07 4.37 -3.43
C ALA A 59 16.24 5.32 -3.10
N ALA A 60 16.05 6.26 -2.17
CA ALA A 60 17.11 7.15 -1.70
C ALA A 60 18.25 6.38 -1.02
N HIS A 61 17.93 5.42 -0.14
CA HIS A 61 18.94 4.55 0.48
C HIS A 61 19.72 3.71 -0.54
N ARG A 62 19.05 3.17 -1.57
CA ARG A 62 19.72 2.42 -2.65
C ARG A 62 20.68 3.31 -3.44
N ALA A 63 20.28 4.53 -3.79
CA ALA A 63 21.13 5.49 -4.52
C ALA A 63 22.40 5.86 -3.73
N ILE A 64 22.27 6.10 -2.42
CA ILE A 64 23.42 6.37 -1.53
C ILE A 64 24.38 5.17 -1.49
N LYS A 65 23.85 3.95 -1.41
CA LYS A 65 24.66 2.72 -1.38
C LYS A 65 25.44 2.51 -2.68
N VAL A 66 24.81 2.78 -3.83
CA VAL A 66 25.46 2.72 -5.14
C VAL A 66 26.62 3.71 -5.21
N ASN A 67 26.40 4.99 -4.87
CA ASN A 67 27.46 6.00 -4.91
C ASN A 67 28.67 5.65 -4.01
N ARG A 68 28.45 5.04 -2.84
CA ARG A 68 29.55 4.57 -1.98
C ARG A 68 30.34 3.39 -2.57
N SER A 69 29.73 2.59 -3.45
CA SER A 69 30.43 1.48 -4.13
C SER A 69 31.22 1.93 -5.36
N THR A 70 30.82 3.04 -5.99
CA THR A 70 31.51 3.61 -7.16
C THR A 70 32.71 4.50 -6.79
N VAL A 71 32.75 5.02 -5.56
CA VAL A 71 33.93 5.70 -5.02
C VAL A 71 34.83 4.65 -4.36
N ARG A 72 35.57 3.90 -5.19
CA ARG A 72 36.69 3.05 -4.80
C ARG A 72 37.79 3.15 -5.84
#